data_AF-A0A316A837-F1
#
_entry.id   AF-A0A316A837-F1
#
_cell.length_a   1.000
_cell.length_b   1.000
_cell.length_c   1.000
_cell.angle_alpha   90.00
_cell.angle_beta   90.00
_cell.angle_gamma   90.00
#
_symmetry.space_group_name_H-M   'P 1'
#
loop_
_entity.id
_entity.type
_entity.pdbx_description
1 polymer ?
#
loop_
_entity_poly.entity_id
_entity_poly.type
_entity_poly.pdbx_seq_one_letter_code
_entity_poly.pdbx_strand_id
1 'polypeptide(L)'
;MSSTSLPSALPSALIPARLLFRRATATGALAAGLLLVPVAAASAHVHVTPDTTTAGSYALVTVRVPTESDTASTTKVELTLPTDHPFTYAAVQPVPGWSVQVTDAPLPEPVVVEGTTLTTAPRTITWTAQGGGIAPGQFEQFPVSLGALPAAGTTVELPATQTYSDGSVVAWDQPVPSNGAEPEYPAPSFTTTAAAGDGGHQHGADATAAADSSAGTSGTAGAGMSSGSAGTWLGATGAVLGAAALAVSLLRRRPTAVGQ
;
A
#
# COMPACT_ATOMS: atom_id res chain seq x y z
N MET A 1 -14.51 -111.96 2.97
CA MET A 1 -15.71 -111.69 3.79
C MET A 1 -15.39 -110.48 4.67
N SER A 2 -16.18 -109.42 4.51
CA SER A 2 -16.53 -108.30 5.42
C SER A 2 -15.44 -107.72 6.36
N SER A 3 -14.95 -106.50 6.10
CA SER A 3 -15.48 -105.19 6.57
C SER A 3 -15.13 -104.82 8.02
N THR A 4 -14.46 -103.66 8.20
CA THR A 4 -14.98 -102.48 8.94
C THR A 4 -13.87 -101.68 9.66
N SER A 5 -13.90 -100.38 9.33
CA SER A 5 -13.24 -99.15 9.81
C SER A 5 -12.66 -99.02 11.22
N LEU A 6 -11.60 -98.18 11.31
CA LEU A 6 -11.23 -97.38 12.48
C LEU A 6 -11.02 -95.90 12.07
N PRO A 7 -11.44 -94.89 12.88
CA PRO A 7 -11.22 -93.48 12.60
C PRO A 7 -10.09 -92.81 13.42
N SER A 8 -9.42 -91.88 12.74
CA SER A 8 -9.08 -90.48 13.08
C SER A 8 -8.33 -90.09 14.39
N ALA A 9 -7.04 -89.80 14.19
CA ALA A 9 -6.25 -88.61 14.55
C ALA A 9 -6.47 -87.78 15.85
N LEU A 10 -5.36 -87.53 16.55
CA LEU A 10 -5.11 -86.41 17.48
C LEU A 10 -3.86 -85.62 17.03
N PRO A 11 -3.73 -84.32 17.37
CA PRO A 11 -2.82 -83.38 16.69
C PRO A 11 -1.42 -83.33 17.32
N SER A 12 -0.40 -83.22 16.47
CA SER A 12 0.97 -82.87 16.86
C SER A 12 1.16 -81.35 16.84
N ALA A 13 1.58 -80.79 17.98
CA ALA A 13 2.05 -79.42 18.07
C ALA A 13 3.43 -79.29 17.40
N LEU A 14 3.58 -78.30 16.53
CA LEU A 14 4.86 -77.86 15.99
C LEU A 14 5.00 -76.36 16.19
N ILE A 15 6.03 -75.98 16.94
CA ILE A 15 6.56 -74.63 17.03
C ILE A 15 7.41 -74.38 15.78
N PRO A 16 7.27 -73.23 15.10
CA PRO A 16 8.37 -72.70 14.32
C PRO A 16 8.85 -71.35 14.85
N ALA A 17 10.17 -71.28 14.96
CA ALA A 17 10.97 -70.09 15.18
C ALA A 17 10.65 -69.01 14.14
N ARG A 18 10.49 -67.76 14.59
CA ARG A 18 10.60 -66.59 13.72
C ARG A 18 11.80 -65.76 14.14
N LEU A 19 12.85 -65.89 13.33
CA LEU A 19 14.02 -65.03 13.30
C LEU A 19 13.61 -63.57 13.09
N LEU A 20 14.20 -62.69 13.90
CA LEU A 20 14.97 -61.52 13.48
C LEU A 20 14.44 -60.76 12.26
N PHE A 21 13.71 -59.67 12.49
CA PHE A 21 13.81 -58.42 11.72
C PHE A 21 13.04 -57.31 12.47
N ARG A 22 13.47 -56.97 13.68
CA ARG A 22 13.03 -55.72 14.34
C ARG A 22 13.96 -54.60 13.89
N ARG A 23 13.83 -54.21 12.61
CA ARG A 23 14.45 -52.99 12.10
C ARG A 23 13.78 -51.80 12.78
N ALA A 24 14.62 -50.97 13.37
CA ALA A 24 14.29 -49.71 14.00
C ALA A 24 13.58 -48.77 13.01
N THR A 25 12.45 -48.21 13.43
CA THR A 25 12.00 -46.85 13.06
C THR A 25 10.99 -46.41 14.12
N ALA A 26 11.48 -45.93 15.25
CA ALA A 26 10.66 -45.29 16.29
C ALA A 26 11.30 -43.96 16.70
N THR A 27 11.45 -43.06 15.74
CA THR A 27 11.70 -41.62 15.95
C THR A 27 11.48 -40.92 14.61
N GLY A 28 10.28 -40.44 14.38
CA GLY A 28 9.91 -39.81 13.11
C GLY A 28 8.50 -39.24 13.08
N ALA A 29 7.95 -38.81 14.22
CA ALA A 29 6.84 -37.85 14.20
C ALA A 29 7.47 -36.45 14.03
N LEU A 30 8.04 -36.21 12.86
CA LEU A 30 8.54 -34.90 12.47
C LEU A 30 7.32 -33.98 12.34
N ALA A 31 7.38 -32.86 13.04
CA ALA A 31 6.42 -31.79 13.03
C ALA A 31 6.13 -31.30 11.59
N ALA A 32 5.06 -31.80 10.99
CA ALA A 32 4.55 -31.37 9.69
C ALA A 32 3.18 -30.68 9.83
N GLY A 33 2.95 -30.00 10.96
CA GLY A 33 1.95 -28.96 11.09
C GLY A 33 2.60 -27.60 10.88
N LEU A 34 3.30 -27.41 9.75
CA LEU A 34 3.71 -26.07 9.37
C LEU A 34 2.44 -25.35 8.94
N LEU A 35 1.95 -24.48 9.83
CA LEU A 35 0.89 -23.52 9.56
C LEU A 35 1.09 -22.93 8.16
N LEU A 36 0.19 -23.25 7.25
CA LEU A 36 -0.06 -22.42 6.08
C LEU A 36 -0.67 -21.13 6.61
N VAL A 37 0.18 -20.23 7.12
CA VAL A 37 -0.20 -18.83 7.27
C VAL A 37 -0.09 -18.26 5.86
N PRO A 38 -1.19 -17.93 5.17
CA PRO A 38 -1.10 -17.20 3.93
C PRO A 38 -0.47 -15.83 4.25
N VAL A 39 0.84 -15.70 4.02
CA VAL A 39 1.54 -14.41 3.97
C VAL A 39 1.23 -13.80 2.60
N ALA A 40 -0.02 -13.40 2.40
CA ALA A 40 -0.48 -12.76 1.17
C ALA A 40 -1.47 -11.63 1.47
N ALA A 41 -1.20 -10.83 2.50
CA ALA A 41 -2.07 -9.72 2.89
C ALA A 41 -1.27 -8.45 3.23
N ALA A 42 -0.25 -8.12 2.42
CA ALA A 42 0.57 -6.92 2.66
C ALA A 42 0.42 -5.85 1.56
N SER A 43 -0.42 -6.04 0.53
CA SER A 43 -0.56 -5.05 -0.55
C SER A 43 -1.92 -5.10 -1.27
N ALA A 44 -2.98 -5.38 -0.51
CA ALA A 44 -4.31 -5.62 -1.04
C ALA A 44 -5.33 -4.51 -0.63
N HIS A 45 -4.88 -3.49 0.10
CA HIS A 45 -5.72 -2.35 0.44
C HIS A 45 -5.98 -1.42 -0.77
N VAL A 46 -7.14 -0.77 -0.76
CA VAL A 46 -7.34 0.42 -1.58
C VAL A 46 -6.40 1.51 -1.08
N HIS A 47 -5.69 2.16 -1.99
CA HIS A 47 -4.79 3.25 -1.67
C HIS A 47 -5.11 4.48 -2.49
N VAL A 48 -4.87 5.65 -1.89
CA VAL A 48 -4.91 6.95 -2.58
C VAL A 48 -3.51 7.53 -2.61
N THR A 49 -3.09 8.04 -3.76
CA THR A 49 -1.79 8.69 -3.92
C THR A 49 -1.98 10.02 -4.63
N PRO A 50 -1.89 11.14 -3.91
CA PRO A 50 -1.88 12.46 -4.54
C PRO A 50 -0.50 12.75 -5.16
N ASP A 51 -0.48 13.46 -6.29
CA ASP A 51 0.75 14.00 -6.90
C ASP A 51 1.34 15.19 -6.12
N THR A 52 0.47 15.93 -5.41
CA THR A 52 0.83 16.98 -4.45
C THR A 52 -0.10 16.94 -3.24
N THR A 53 0.43 17.25 -2.06
CA THR A 53 -0.36 17.39 -0.82
C THR A 53 -0.50 18.83 -0.37
N THR A 54 -0.04 19.80 -1.16
CA THR A 54 0.01 21.21 -0.75
C THR A 54 -1.39 21.78 -0.49
N ALA A 55 -1.60 22.36 0.70
CA ALA A 55 -2.84 23.03 1.05
C ALA A 55 -3.21 24.11 0.02
N GLY A 56 -4.49 24.18 -0.36
CA GLY A 56 -5.01 25.10 -1.37
C GLY A 56 -4.72 24.72 -2.82
N SER A 57 -3.88 23.71 -3.07
CA SER A 57 -3.62 23.22 -4.44
C SER A 57 -4.73 22.32 -4.96
N TYR A 58 -4.70 22.04 -6.26
CA TYR A 58 -5.49 20.99 -6.90
C TYR A 58 -4.56 19.81 -7.14
N ALA A 59 -4.96 18.63 -6.65
CA ALA A 59 -4.14 17.43 -6.71
C ALA A 59 -4.78 16.38 -7.61
N LEU A 60 -3.96 15.73 -8.43
CA LEU A 60 -4.31 14.48 -9.08
C LEU A 60 -4.15 13.34 -8.07
N VAL A 61 -5.26 12.91 -7.49
CA VAL A 61 -5.34 11.78 -6.59
C VAL A 61 -5.58 10.50 -7.39
N THR A 62 -4.62 9.58 -7.35
CA THR A 62 -4.74 8.26 -7.96
C THR A 62 -5.30 7.27 -6.95
N VAL A 63 -6.52 6.78 -7.18
CA VAL A 63 -7.12 5.70 -6.38
C VAL A 63 -6.72 4.36 -6.98
N ARG A 64 -5.94 3.56 -6.28
CA ARG A 64 -5.56 2.20 -6.69
C ARG A 64 -6.46 1.19 -6.00
N VAL A 65 -7.15 0.37 -6.80
CA VAL A 65 -8.13 -0.61 -6.32
C VAL A 65 -7.72 -2.02 -6.77
N PRO A 66 -7.28 -2.90 -5.87
CA PRO A 66 -7.03 -4.31 -6.16
C PRO A 66 -8.31 -5.16 -6.02
N THR A 67 -8.36 -6.31 -6.69
CA THR A 67 -9.39 -7.34 -6.48
C THR A 67 -8.84 -8.45 -5.61
N GLU A 68 -9.40 -8.61 -4.40
CA GLU A 68 -8.96 -9.59 -3.41
C GLU A 68 -9.70 -10.93 -3.50
N SER A 69 -10.79 -11.00 -4.26
CA SER A 69 -11.49 -12.26 -4.49
C SER A 69 -10.69 -13.16 -5.43
N ASP A 70 -10.60 -14.45 -5.09
CA ASP A 70 -9.99 -15.48 -5.94
C ASP A 70 -10.83 -15.80 -7.19
N THR A 71 -12.11 -15.41 -7.21
CA THR A 71 -13.07 -15.86 -8.24
C THR A 71 -13.92 -14.72 -8.82
N ALA A 72 -14.20 -13.68 -8.03
CA ALA A 72 -15.04 -12.57 -8.44
C ALA A 72 -14.20 -11.38 -8.90
N SER A 73 -14.71 -10.64 -9.89
CA SER A 73 -14.08 -9.41 -10.39
C SER A 73 -14.70 -8.18 -9.71
N THR A 74 -13.91 -7.13 -9.49
CA THR A 74 -14.48 -5.83 -9.07
C THR A 74 -15.23 -5.19 -10.22
N THR A 75 -16.51 -4.87 -10.03
CA THR A 75 -17.38 -4.29 -11.06
C THR A 75 -17.84 -2.87 -10.77
N LYS A 76 -17.76 -2.43 -9.50
CA LYS A 76 -18.09 -1.06 -9.10
C LYS A 76 -17.14 -0.57 -8.01
N VAL A 77 -16.75 0.70 -8.10
CA VAL A 77 -15.99 1.40 -7.07
C VAL A 77 -16.70 2.72 -6.79
N GLU A 78 -16.95 3.01 -5.52
CA GLU A 78 -17.54 4.28 -5.07
C GLU A 78 -16.57 4.95 -4.12
N LEU A 79 -16.05 6.13 -4.48
CA LEU A 79 -15.22 6.95 -3.61
C LEU A 79 -16.07 8.03 -2.96
N THR A 80 -15.99 8.11 -1.64
CA THR A 80 -16.74 9.04 -0.80
C THR A 80 -15.85 10.22 -0.46
N LEU A 81 -16.25 11.43 -0.87
CA LEU A 81 -15.51 12.66 -0.57
C LEU A 81 -15.86 13.18 0.84
N PRO A 82 -14.94 13.85 1.55
CA PRO A 82 -15.17 14.37 2.89
C PRO A 82 -16.25 15.45 2.93
N THR A 83 -16.98 15.54 4.05
CA THR A 83 -18.05 16.54 4.27
C THR A 83 -17.66 17.64 5.26
N ASP A 84 -16.69 17.36 6.13
CA ASP A 84 -16.06 18.29 7.07
C ASP A 84 -15.16 19.29 6.35
N HIS A 85 -14.48 18.85 5.29
CA HIS A 85 -13.68 19.67 4.39
C HIS A 85 -14.07 19.38 2.93
N PRO A 86 -15.23 19.88 2.46
CA PRO A 86 -15.76 19.49 1.16
C PRO A 86 -14.90 20.01 0.02
N PHE A 87 -14.61 19.14 -0.95
CA PHE A 87 -14.01 19.55 -2.21
C PHE A 87 -15.03 20.28 -3.05
N THR A 88 -14.70 21.49 -3.50
CA THR A 88 -15.56 22.29 -4.39
C THR A 88 -15.33 21.97 -5.87
N TYR A 89 -14.30 21.17 -6.18
CA TYR A 89 -13.97 20.71 -7.51
C TYR A 89 -13.59 19.24 -7.51
N ALA A 90 -14.16 18.49 -8.44
CA ALA A 90 -13.77 17.13 -8.78
C ALA A 90 -13.86 16.92 -10.29
N ALA A 91 -12.75 16.53 -10.91
CA ALA A 91 -12.72 16.11 -12.30
C ALA A 91 -12.11 14.72 -12.42
N VAL A 92 -12.74 13.87 -13.20
CA VAL A 92 -12.37 12.46 -13.35
C VAL A 92 -11.71 12.22 -14.69
N GLN A 93 -10.61 11.48 -14.70
CA GLN A 93 -10.02 11.01 -15.95
C GLN A 93 -10.82 9.79 -16.44
N PRO A 94 -11.27 9.75 -17.71
CA PRO A 94 -11.90 8.55 -18.26
C PRO A 94 -10.95 7.35 -18.20
N VAL A 95 -11.44 6.24 -17.65
CA VAL A 95 -10.72 4.96 -17.61
C VAL A 95 -11.35 4.02 -18.66
N PRO A 96 -10.61 3.51 -19.65
CA PRO A 96 -11.15 2.61 -20.66
C PRO A 96 -11.90 1.42 -20.05
N GLY A 97 -13.10 1.12 -20.54
CA GLY A 97 -13.92 0.02 -20.00
C GLY A 97 -14.72 0.36 -18.74
N TRP A 98 -14.67 1.61 -18.26
CA TRP A 98 -15.44 2.08 -17.11
C TRP A 98 -16.27 3.32 -17.47
N SER A 99 -17.50 3.37 -16.98
CA SER A 99 -18.24 4.63 -16.86
C SER A 99 -17.94 5.27 -15.51
N VAL A 100 -17.96 6.60 -15.46
CA VAL A 100 -17.79 7.35 -14.23
C VAL A 100 -18.91 8.38 -14.06
N GLN A 101 -19.42 8.50 -12.83
CA GLN A 101 -20.41 9.49 -12.44
C GLN A 101 -19.91 10.23 -11.18
N VAL A 102 -19.88 11.56 -11.25
CA VAL A 102 -19.73 12.41 -10.06
C VAL A 102 -21.12 12.83 -9.62
N THR A 103 -21.44 12.61 -8.35
CA THR A 103 -22.72 12.98 -7.74
C THR A 103 -22.48 14.06 -6.71
N ASP A 104 -23.13 15.21 -6.91
CA ASP A 104 -23.07 16.34 -5.98
C ASP A 104 -24.10 16.17 -4.86
N ALA A 105 -23.82 16.75 -3.70
CA ALA A 105 -24.75 16.85 -2.58
C ALA A 105 -24.75 18.28 -1.99
N PRO A 106 -25.80 18.65 -1.24
CA PRO A 106 -25.82 19.93 -0.52
C PRO A 106 -24.62 20.07 0.42
N LEU A 107 -24.01 21.25 0.40
CA LEU A 107 -22.99 21.63 1.35
C LEU A 107 -23.63 21.93 2.72
N PRO A 108 -22.95 21.63 3.84
CA PRO A 108 -23.42 22.02 5.17
C PRO A 108 -23.61 23.54 5.29
N GLU A 109 -22.71 24.31 4.66
CA GLU A 109 -22.76 25.77 4.59
C GLU A 109 -22.38 26.23 3.16
N PRO A 110 -22.98 27.31 2.64
CA PRO A 110 -22.58 27.86 1.35
C PRO A 110 -21.11 28.30 1.33
N VAL A 111 -20.38 27.96 0.28
CA VAL A 111 -18.96 28.32 0.11
C VAL A 111 -18.81 29.21 -1.11
N VAL A 112 -18.03 30.30 -1.01
CA VAL A 112 -17.74 31.18 -2.14
C VAL A 112 -16.41 30.77 -2.77
N VAL A 113 -16.44 30.38 -4.05
CA VAL A 113 -15.26 30.03 -4.85
C VAL A 113 -15.22 30.97 -6.05
N GLU A 114 -14.13 31.73 -6.20
CA GLU A 114 -13.94 32.69 -7.31
C GLU A 114 -15.14 33.65 -7.50
N GLY A 115 -15.77 34.07 -6.40
CA GLY A 115 -16.94 34.96 -6.42
C GLY A 115 -18.27 34.28 -6.73
N THR A 116 -18.29 32.95 -6.91
CA THR A 116 -19.50 32.15 -7.08
C THR A 116 -19.88 31.46 -5.78
N THR A 117 -21.12 31.65 -5.33
CA THR A 117 -21.65 30.93 -4.16
C THR A 117 -22.08 29.53 -4.56
N LEU A 118 -21.42 28.52 -3.98
CA LEU A 118 -21.76 27.11 -4.11
C LEU A 118 -22.60 26.66 -2.91
N THR A 119 -23.72 26.01 -3.19
CA THR A 119 -24.59 25.36 -2.19
C THR A 119 -24.57 23.85 -2.30
N THR A 120 -23.92 23.32 -3.35
CA THR A 120 -23.71 21.90 -3.59
C THR A 120 -22.27 21.68 -4.01
N ALA A 121 -21.75 20.49 -3.75
CA ALA A 121 -20.39 20.09 -4.11
C ALA A 121 -20.32 18.58 -4.37
N PRO A 122 -19.29 18.13 -5.11
CA PRO A 122 -19.02 16.71 -5.31
C PRO A 122 -19.00 15.93 -3.99
N ARG A 123 -19.80 14.85 -3.92
CA ARG A 123 -19.94 14.02 -2.73
C ARG A 123 -19.46 12.59 -2.94
N THR A 124 -19.75 12.03 -4.11
CA THR A 124 -19.42 10.64 -4.44
C THR A 124 -18.96 10.55 -5.88
N ILE A 125 -17.92 9.76 -6.13
CA ILE A 125 -17.46 9.42 -7.47
C ILE A 125 -17.65 7.92 -7.64
N THR A 126 -18.44 7.52 -8.63
CA THR A 126 -18.78 6.12 -8.90
C THR A 126 -18.21 5.69 -10.23
N TRP A 127 -17.33 4.69 -10.21
CA TRP A 127 -16.92 3.96 -11.41
C TRP A 127 -17.70 2.65 -11.51
N THR A 128 -18.18 2.34 -12.71
CA THR A 128 -18.88 1.10 -13.02
C THR A 128 -18.29 0.47 -14.27
N ALA A 129 -17.88 -0.79 -14.16
CA ALA A 129 -17.32 -1.54 -15.27
C ALA A 129 -18.38 -1.71 -16.36
N GLN A 130 -17.99 -1.48 -17.60
CA GLN A 130 -18.80 -1.70 -18.80
C GLN A 130 -18.59 -3.11 -19.38
N GLY A 131 -17.92 -4.00 -18.62
CA GLY A 131 -17.51 -5.34 -19.00
C GLY A 131 -16.94 -6.11 -17.81
N GLY A 132 -15.91 -6.94 -18.04
CA GLY A 132 -15.37 -7.88 -17.06
C GLY A 132 -14.79 -7.30 -15.76
N GLY A 133 -14.65 -5.98 -15.64
CA GLY A 133 -14.14 -5.32 -14.43
C GLY A 133 -12.66 -5.64 -14.15
N ILE A 134 -12.26 -5.51 -12.89
CA ILE A 134 -10.91 -5.87 -12.43
C ILE A 134 -10.91 -7.35 -12.05
N ALA A 135 -10.16 -8.19 -12.76
CA ALA A 135 -10.14 -9.63 -12.51
C ALA A 135 -9.39 -10.01 -11.21
N PRO A 136 -9.61 -11.22 -10.66
CA PRO A 136 -8.83 -11.75 -9.53
C PRO A 136 -7.32 -11.55 -9.69
N GLY A 137 -6.67 -11.04 -8.64
CA GLY A 137 -5.22 -10.79 -8.62
C GLY A 137 -4.75 -9.58 -9.44
N GLN A 138 -5.67 -8.79 -10.01
CA GLN A 138 -5.36 -7.56 -10.74
C GLN A 138 -5.73 -6.32 -9.92
N PHE A 139 -5.28 -5.16 -10.39
CA PHE A 139 -5.68 -3.86 -9.86
C PHE A 139 -5.96 -2.90 -11.00
N GLU A 140 -6.72 -1.84 -10.71
CA GLU A 140 -6.96 -0.72 -11.61
C GLU A 140 -6.65 0.59 -10.88
N GLN A 141 -6.36 1.63 -11.66
CA GLN A 141 -6.18 2.99 -11.15
C GLN A 141 -7.27 3.92 -11.67
N PHE A 142 -7.83 4.71 -10.76
CA PHE A 142 -8.85 5.71 -11.04
C PHE A 142 -8.31 7.10 -10.67
N PRO A 143 -7.77 7.87 -11.63
CA PRO A 143 -7.25 9.20 -11.38
C PRO A 143 -8.38 10.22 -11.25
N VAL A 144 -8.32 11.04 -10.21
CA VAL A 144 -9.26 12.13 -9.93
C VAL A 144 -8.50 13.39 -9.57
N SER A 145 -8.77 14.48 -10.28
CA SER A 145 -8.35 15.81 -9.85
C SER A 145 -9.31 16.32 -8.78
N LEU A 146 -8.81 16.53 -7.57
CA LEU A 146 -9.57 17.07 -6.43
C LEU A 146 -8.99 18.41 -6.00
N GLY A 147 -9.84 19.34 -5.62
CA GLY A 147 -9.37 20.60 -5.07
C GLY A 147 -10.48 21.57 -4.64
N ALA A 148 -10.13 22.67 -4.00
CA ALA A 148 -8.79 22.91 -3.43
C ALA A 148 -8.54 21.99 -2.22
N LEU A 149 -7.30 21.53 -2.00
CA LEU A 149 -6.95 20.72 -0.84
C LEU A 149 -7.13 21.53 0.46
N PRO A 150 -7.57 20.89 1.57
CA PRO A 150 -7.79 21.59 2.83
C PRO A 150 -6.50 22.12 3.46
N ALA A 151 -6.66 22.85 4.56
CA ALA A 151 -5.56 23.44 5.32
C ALA A 151 -4.49 22.39 5.69
N ALA A 152 -3.25 22.83 5.83
CA ALA A 152 -2.12 21.97 6.15
C ALA A 152 -2.33 21.21 7.47
N GLY A 153 -1.93 19.94 7.51
CA GLY A 153 -2.13 19.07 8.66
C GLY A 153 -3.51 18.40 8.72
N THR A 154 -4.41 18.72 7.80
CA THR A 154 -5.68 17.98 7.65
C THR A 154 -5.42 16.61 7.04
N THR A 155 -5.89 15.56 7.70
CA THR A 155 -6.02 14.23 7.11
C THR A 155 -7.27 14.19 6.25
N VAL A 156 -7.10 13.96 4.96
CA VAL A 156 -8.18 13.74 4.00
C VAL A 156 -8.42 12.23 3.93
N GLU A 157 -9.56 11.79 4.47
CA GLU A 157 -10.05 10.42 4.31
C GLU A 157 -10.93 10.33 3.07
N LEU A 158 -10.75 9.26 2.29
CA LEU A 158 -11.50 9.01 1.06
C LEU A 158 -12.09 7.59 1.07
N PRO A 159 -13.05 7.28 1.96
CA PRO A 159 -13.61 5.94 2.07
C PRO A 159 -14.09 5.41 0.71
N ALA A 160 -13.82 4.13 0.46
CA ALA A 160 -14.18 3.49 -0.81
C ALA A 160 -15.08 2.28 -0.60
N THR A 161 -16.08 2.11 -1.45
CA THR A 161 -16.91 0.90 -1.48
C THR A 161 -16.67 0.15 -2.77
N GLN A 162 -16.36 -1.15 -2.65
CA GLN A 162 -16.05 -2.03 -3.78
C GLN A 162 -17.16 -3.07 -3.91
N THR A 163 -17.78 -3.16 -5.09
CA THR A 163 -18.74 -4.22 -5.41
C THR A 163 -18.11 -5.22 -6.36
N TYR A 164 -18.33 -6.50 -6.09
CA TYR A 164 -17.81 -7.63 -6.86
C TYR A 164 -18.89 -8.26 -7.75
N SER A 165 -18.47 -9.01 -8.75
CA SER A 165 -19.34 -9.67 -9.73
C SER A 165 -20.27 -10.74 -9.14
N ASP A 166 -19.95 -11.28 -7.97
CA ASP A 166 -20.79 -12.21 -7.21
C ASP A 166 -21.83 -11.52 -6.32
N GLY A 167 -21.87 -10.18 -6.32
CA GLY A 167 -22.77 -9.37 -5.53
C GLY A 167 -22.25 -9.02 -4.13
N SER A 168 -21.07 -9.51 -3.73
CA SER A 168 -20.44 -9.11 -2.47
C SER A 168 -19.96 -7.65 -2.53
N VAL A 169 -19.93 -7.01 -1.36
CA VAL A 169 -19.54 -5.61 -1.19
C VAL A 169 -18.57 -5.49 -0.03
N VAL A 170 -17.46 -4.79 -0.26
CA VAL A 170 -16.44 -4.48 0.74
C VAL A 170 -16.37 -2.97 0.93
N ALA A 171 -16.38 -2.51 2.18
CA ALA A 171 -16.23 -1.11 2.55
C ALA A 171 -14.82 -0.88 3.12
N TRP A 172 -14.06 -0.02 2.46
CA TRP A 172 -12.76 0.49 2.86
C TRP A 172 -12.95 1.80 3.63
N ASP A 173 -13.43 1.68 4.87
CA ASP A 173 -13.86 2.79 5.73
C ASP A 173 -13.39 2.66 7.19
N GLN A 174 -12.57 1.65 7.50
CA GLN A 174 -12.14 1.41 8.87
C GLN A 174 -11.09 2.44 9.29
N PRO A 175 -11.24 3.09 10.46
CA PRO A 175 -10.24 4.00 10.98
C PRO A 175 -9.01 3.22 11.46
N VAL A 176 -7.84 3.85 11.42
CA VAL A 176 -6.64 3.27 12.05
C VAL A 176 -6.84 3.32 13.58
N PRO A 177 -6.81 2.19 14.30
CA PRO A 177 -7.06 2.16 15.73
C PRO A 177 -5.87 2.75 16.49
N SER A 178 -6.14 3.29 17.68
CA SER A 178 -5.13 3.98 18.52
C SER A 178 -3.98 3.09 18.98
N ASN A 179 -4.16 1.76 18.95
CA ASN A 179 -3.11 0.79 19.27
C ASN A 179 -2.16 0.51 18.09
N GLY A 180 -2.40 1.12 16.91
CA GLY A 180 -1.60 0.95 15.71
C GLY A 180 -1.76 -0.41 15.01
N ALA A 181 -2.75 -1.22 15.38
CA ALA A 181 -3.08 -2.43 14.66
C ALA A 181 -3.63 -2.07 13.27
N GLU A 182 -3.19 -2.75 12.22
CA GLU A 182 -3.70 -2.46 10.87
C GLU A 182 -5.13 -3.00 10.72
N PRO A 183 -6.11 -2.17 10.33
CA PRO A 183 -7.45 -2.63 10.00
C PRO A 183 -7.44 -3.58 8.81
N GLU A 184 -8.48 -4.41 8.69
CA GLU A 184 -8.67 -5.27 7.51
C GLU A 184 -9.04 -4.46 6.28
N TYR A 185 -9.88 -3.43 6.45
CA TYR A 185 -10.35 -2.57 5.35
C TYR A 185 -10.16 -1.09 5.69
N PRO A 186 -8.91 -0.60 5.79
CA PRO A 186 -8.65 0.76 6.20
C PRO A 186 -9.20 1.78 5.19
N ALA A 187 -9.73 2.89 5.69
CA ALA A 187 -10.08 4.03 4.85
C ALA A 187 -8.80 4.62 4.22
N PRO A 188 -8.71 4.73 2.88
CA PRO A 188 -7.54 5.31 2.26
C PRO A 188 -7.52 6.82 2.54
N SER A 189 -6.34 7.34 2.87
CA SER A 189 -6.19 8.74 3.28
C SER A 189 -4.83 9.32 2.90
N PHE A 190 -4.73 10.65 2.96
CA PHE A 190 -3.46 11.38 2.88
C PHE A 190 -3.54 12.64 3.74
N THR A 191 -2.38 13.15 4.18
CA THR A 191 -2.31 14.39 4.96
C THR A 191 -1.82 15.54 4.09
N THR A 192 -2.49 16.69 4.16
CA THR A 192 -2.10 17.91 3.47
C THR A 192 -0.86 18.54 4.10
N THR A 193 0.01 19.11 3.28
CA THR A 193 1.24 19.80 3.68
C THR A 193 1.08 21.31 3.53
N ALA A 194 1.89 22.08 4.26
CA ALA A 194 1.91 23.52 4.11
C ALA A 194 2.33 23.91 2.68
N ALA A 195 1.67 24.92 2.12
CA ALA A 195 2.23 25.61 0.97
C ALA A 195 3.60 26.18 1.36
N ALA A 196 4.57 26.04 0.47
CA ALA A 196 5.83 26.76 0.63
C ALA A 196 5.47 28.25 0.73
N GLY A 197 5.77 28.86 1.88
CA GLY A 197 5.49 30.27 2.08
C GLY A 197 6.16 31.06 0.96
N ASP A 198 5.39 31.91 0.31
CA ASP A 198 5.94 32.98 -0.51
C ASP A 198 6.93 33.72 0.39
N GLY A 199 8.22 33.55 0.10
CA GLY A 199 9.28 34.26 0.79
C GLY A 199 8.98 35.74 0.62
N GLY A 200 8.49 36.38 1.67
CA GLY A 200 7.89 37.70 1.61
C GLY A 200 8.77 38.67 0.82
N HIS A 201 8.24 39.17 -0.29
CA HIS A 201 8.62 40.47 -0.79
C HIS A 201 8.17 41.49 0.25
N GLN A 202 9.00 41.68 1.28
CA GLN A 202 8.94 42.87 2.09
C GLN A 202 9.15 44.04 1.13
N HIS A 203 8.06 44.71 0.76
CA HIS A 203 8.11 46.09 0.35
C HIS A 203 8.55 46.90 1.57
N GLY A 204 9.87 46.89 1.81
CA GLY A 204 10.53 47.86 2.66
C GLY A 204 10.28 49.24 2.07
N ALA A 205 9.39 49.99 2.70
CA ALA A 205 9.23 51.40 2.48
C ALA A 205 10.52 52.14 2.86
N ASP A 206 10.87 53.09 2.00
CA ASP A 206 11.76 54.23 2.20
C ASP A 206 13.20 53.98 2.71
N ALA A 207 14.13 53.97 1.75
CA ALA A 207 15.41 54.62 1.93
C ALA A 207 15.75 55.44 0.67
N THR A 208 15.53 56.75 0.77
CA THR A 208 15.99 57.77 -0.17
C THR A 208 17.52 57.65 -0.31
N ALA A 209 18.00 57.16 -1.45
CA ALA A 209 19.43 57.16 -1.78
C ALA A 209 19.67 58.21 -2.88
N ALA A 210 20.17 59.37 -2.44
CA ALA A 210 20.87 60.31 -3.30
C ALA A 210 22.19 59.66 -3.78
N ALA A 211 22.48 59.83 -5.06
CA ALA A 211 23.77 59.53 -5.66
C ALA A 211 24.84 60.52 -5.15
N ASP A 212 26.06 60.07 -4.88
CA ASP A 212 27.19 60.15 -5.82
C ASP A 212 28.56 59.88 -5.15
N SER A 213 29.38 59.11 -5.89
CA SER A 213 30.84 59.03 -5.99
C SER A 213 31.80 59.23 -4.80
N SER A 214 32.68 58.24 -4.59
CA SER A 214 34.14 58.43 -4.71
C SER A 214 34.92 57.10 -4.64
N ALA A 215 36.02 57.06 -5.40
CA ALA A 215 36.89 55.93 -5.67
C ALA A 215 38.00 55.72 -4.62
N GLY A 216 38.60 54.51 -4.57
CA GLY A 216 39.98 54.32 -4.12
C GLY A 216 40.36 53.01 -3.40
N THR A 217 40.85 52.04 -4.18
CA THR A 217 42.09 51.24 -3.94
C THR A 217 42.17 50.15 -2.84
N SER A 218 42.25 48.90 -3.35
CA SER A 218 43.12 47.75 -3.00
C SER A 218 43.15 47.10 -1.60
N GLY A 219 42.94 45.77 -1.58
CA GLY A 219 43.49 44.90 -0.53
C GLY A 219 42.88 43.50 -0.41
N THR A 220 43.52 42.52 -1.06
CA THR A 220 43.73 41.11 -0.63
C THR A 220 42.55 40.19 -0.21
N ALA A 221 42.36 39.17 -1.06
CA ALA A 221 42.01 37.77 -0.79
C ALA A 221 41.37 37.39 0.57
N GLY A 222 40.14 36.90 0.49
CA GLY A 222 39.51 36.05 1.50
C GLY A 222 38.53 35.11 0.83
N ALA A 223 38.90 33.83 0.76
CA ALA A 223 38.04 32.75 0.27
C ALA A 223 36.82 32.60 1.20
N GLY A 224 35.62 32.67 0.62
CA GLY A 224 34.36 32.39 1.30
C GLY A 224 33.51 31.49 0.43
N MET A 225 33.56 30.19 0.71
CA MET A 225 32.83 29.13 0.03
C MET A 225 31.34 29.23 0.38
N SER A 226 30.50 29.70 -0.55
CA SER A 226 29.04 29.52 -0.48
C SER A 226 28.64 28.45 -1.49
N SER A 227 28.57 27.21 -1.01
CA SER A 227 28.05 26.08 -1.78
C SER A 227 26.55 26.28 -1.98
N GLY A 228 26.17 26.74 -3.17
CA GLY A 228 24.90 26.37 -3.77
C GLY A 228 24.95 24.94 -4.30
N SER A 229 23.76 24.45 -4.65
CA SER A 229 23.48 23.20 -5.37
C SER A 229 23.50 21.95 -4.47
N ALA A 230 22.33 21.42 -4.10
CA ALA A 230 21.47 20.58 -4.95
C ALA A 230 22.13 19.25 -5.31
N GLY A 231 21.58 18.16 -4.76
CA GLY A 231 21.84 16.78 -5.19
C GLY A 231 22.64 15.95 -4.19
N THR A 232 21.93 15.14 -3.40
CA THR A 232 22.18 13.71 -3.09
C THR A 232 21.49 13.32 -1.79
N TRP A 233 20.28 12.76 -1.87
CA TRP A 233 19.68 11.98 -0.76
C TRP A 233 19.04 10.68 -1.26
N LEU A 234 19.70 10.01 -2.22
CA LEU A 234 19.53 8.59 -2.48
C LEU A 234 20.91 7.95 -2.47
N GLY A 235 21.24 7.23 -1.40
CA GLY A 235 22.50 6.49 -1.35
C GLY A 235 23.02 6.00 0.00
N ALA A 236 22.23 6.01 1.09
CA ALA A 236 22.76 5.63 2.42
C ALA A 236 22.11 4.42 3.11
N THR A 237 21.00 3.84 2.62
CA THR A 237 20.37 2.66 3.27
C THR A 237 20.63 1.32 2.57
N GLY A 238 21.19 1.31 1.35
CA GLY A 238 21.51 0.07 0.62
C GLY A 238 22.82 -0.62 1.03
N ALA A 239 23.75 0.11 1.65
CA ALA A 239 25.11 -0.39 1.92
C ALA A 239 25.21 -1.32 3.14
N VAL A 240 24.21 -1.33 4.03
CA VAL A 240 24.28 -2.12 5.28
C VAL A 240 23.74 -3.55 5.10
N LEU A 241 22.78 -3.78 4.19
CA LEU A 241 22.24 -5.12 3.95
C LEU A 241 23.07 -5.98 2.98
N GLY A 242 23.88 -5.36 2.11
CA GLY A 242 24.80 -6.08 1.21
C GLY A 242 25.97 -6.76 1.93
N ALA A 243 26.46 -6.18 3.04
CA ALA A 243 27.59 -6.71 3.79
C ALA A 243 27.24 -7.99 4.59
N ALA A 244 25.99 -8.14 5.05
CA ALA A 244 25.54 -9.30 5.81
C ALA A 244 25.44 -10.58 4.96
N ALA A 245 25.06 -10.46 3.68
CA ALA A 245 24.94 -11.61 2.77
C ALA A 245 26.31 -12.18 2.34
N LEU A 246 27.33 -11.34 2.21
CA LEU A 246 28.70 -11.75 1.87
C LEU A 246 29.40 -12.50 3.02
N ALA A 247 29.12 -12.13 4.28
CA ALA A 247 29.70 -12.79 5.46
C ALA A 247 29.21 -14.24 5.64
N VAL A 248 27.93 -14.52 5.37
CA VAL A 248 27.34 -15.87 5.50
C VAL A 248 27.79 -16.80 4.36
N SER A 249 28.02 -16.26 3.16
CA SER A 249 28.51 -17.01 2.00
C SER A 249 29.93 -17.54 2.18
N LEU A 250 30.81 -16.75 2.82
CA LEU A 250 32.20 -17.13 3.07
C LEU A 250 32.36 -18.11 4.24
N LEU A 251 31.45 -18.12 5.21
CA LEU A 251 31.51 -19.05 6.34
C LEU A 251 31.06 -20.49 6.00
N ARG A 252 30.34 -20.69 4.89
CA ARG A 252 29.90 -22.02 4.43
C ARG A 252 30.92 -22.76 3.54
N ARG A 253 32.00 -22.10 3.13
CA ARG A 253 33.09 -22.72 2.36
C ARG A 253 34.30 -22.99 3.24
N ARG A 254 34.19 -23.93 4.18
CA ARG A 254 35.37 -24.63 4.71
C ARG A 254 35.47 -26.00 4.04
N PRO A 255 36.47 -26.24 3.17
CA PRO A 255 36.71 -27.57 2.64
C PRO A 255 37.31 -28.46 3.74
N THR A 256 36.68 -29.61 3.98
CA THR A 256 37.25 -30.70 4.76
C THR A 256 38.45 -31.24 3.98
N ALA A 257 39.65 -31.03 4.51
CA ALA A 257 40.86 -31.60 3.95
C ALA A 257 40.86 -33.12 4.16
N VAL A 258 41.05 -33.85 3.06
CA VAL A 258 41.35 -35.29 3.02
C VAL A 258 42.86 -35.47 3.12
N GLY A 259 43.31 -36.39 3.99
CA GLY A 259 44.58 -37.12 3.81
C GLY A 259 45.49 -37.20 5.03
N GLN A 260 45.44 -38.30 5.79
CA GLN A 260 46.36 -39.45 5.76
C GLN A 260 45.79 -40.52 6.71
#